data_AF-I1UYE0-F1
#
_entry.id   AF-I1UYE0-F1
#
_cell.length_a   1.000
_cell.length_b   1.000
_cell.length_c   1.000
_cell.angle_alpha   90.00
_cell.angle_beta   90.00
_cell.angle_gamma   90.00
#
_symmetry.space_group_name_H-M   'P 1'
#
loop_
_entity.id
_entity.type
_entity.pdbx_description
1 polymer ?
#
loop_
_entity_poly.entity_id
_entity_poly.type
_entity_poly.pdbx_seq_one_letter_code
_entity_poly.pdbx_strand_id
1 'polypeptide(L)'
;MAPAVTLNHDTDTPLSLLTSAGSYTPEEKADHLRVFRDVVVPSFGTPTPEAKVKPLLTYDGSTFEPSWNFTEGDDGVIRYTFEPLGDDAGSEEDPFAGEIGRSMMPVLSRVSSDVDLRWYEQIVNAWFVTPDEAAAARQNMPASVQRIPQVFLAYDMKRAKRVLKAYLFPVLKHFATGAATSDLVFDLIPKLQPFGDKLAAPAAKLRKYLAGCREPCLVEMMAIDCVDPGKARVKVYARTASNSRSVLADVFTLGGAQTDEATLRGVETAEKVWHLLLDEPEGMAPDQRKECRDARTLHKGICFAFELRPGAERIDIKAHLPWGQTSRSDARTVDNFSQALRNLGWDESADKFYRGASAAAKLTGRNSSGPGGLSYVSYNYNETGPYLSSYFSPRLQNH
;
A
#
# COMPACT_ATOMS: atom_id res chain seq x y z
N MET A 1 35.06 2.80 20.73
CA MET A 1 34.99 1.88 19.58
C MET A 1 33.79 1.00 19.80
N ALA A 2 32.67 1.29 19.14
CA ALA A 2 31.50 0.42 19.16
C ALA A 2 31.80 -0.83 18.31
N PRO A 3 31.35 -2.02 18.73
CA PRO A 3 31.61 -3.21 17.96
C PRO A 3 30.76 -3.18 16.68
N ALA A 4 31.43 -3.37 15.54
CA ALA A 4 30.78 -3.67 14.27
C ALA A 4 30.12 -5.06 14.38
N VAL A 5 28.86 -5.10 14.80
CA VAL A 5 28.02 -6.30 14.70
C VAL A 5 26.64 -5.88 14.22
N THR A 6 26.40 -6.04 12.92
CA THR A 6 25.22 -6.73 12.41
C THR A 6 25.44 -7.04 10.93
N LEU A 7 25.39 -8.33 10.59
CA LEU A 7 25.36 -8.81 9.22
C LEU A 7 24.15 -8.21 8.47
N ASN A 8 24.36 -7.95 7.17
CA ASN A 8 23.52 -7.26 6.16
C ASN A 8 22.08 -7.78 5.94
N HIS A 9 21.43 -8.41 6.93
CA HIS A 9 20.16 -9.12 6.77
C HIS A 9 18.99 -8.24 6.28
N ASP A 10 18.99 -6.95 6.60
CA ASP A 10 17.93 -6.03 6.19
C ASP A 10 17.85 -5.89 4.66
N THR A 11 18.98 -6.08 3.97
CA THR A 11 19.07 -5.97 2.51
C THR A 11 18.80 -7.27 1.75
N ASP A 12 18.70 -8.41 2.45
CA ASP A 12 18.57 -9.72 1.80
C ASP A 12 17.26 -9.86 1.02
N THR A 13 16.15 -9.42 1.61
CA THR A 13 14.83 -9.44 0.94
C THR A 13 14.80 -8.56 -0.32
N PRO A 14 15.13 -7.24 -0.25
CA PRO A 14 15.11 -6.40 -1.45
C PRO A 14 16.10 -6.89 -2.51
N LEU A 15 17.30 -7.37 -2.13
CA LEU A 15 18.27 -7.93 -3.08
C LEU A 15 17.74 -9.18 -3.79
N SER A 16 17.11 -10.10 -3.05
CA SER A 16 16.54 -11.34 -3.59
C SER A 16 15.44 -11.04 -4.62
N LEU A 17 14.57 -10.08 -4.32
CA LEU A 17 13.49 -9.65 -5.22
C LEU A 17 14.03 -8.93 -6.47
N LEU A 18 14.94 -7.96 -6.30
CA LEU A 18 15.58 -7.26 -7.43
C LEU A 18 16.35 -8.23 -8.34
N THR A 19 16.95 -9.27 -7.78
CA THR A 19 17.64 -10.30 -8.54
C THR A 19 16.66 -11.19 -9.29
N SER A 20 15.58 -11.59 -8.63
CA SER A 20 14.54 -12.43 -9.22
C SER A 20 13.75 -11.73 -10.33
N ALA A 21 13.60 -10.40 -10.23
CA ALA A 21 13.00 -9.60 -11.29
C ALA A 21 13.78 -9.68 -12.62
N GLY A 22 15.11 -9.89 -12.55
CA GLY A 22 15.98 -10.04 -13.73
C GLY A 22 16.16 -8.77 -14.58
N SER A 23 15.44 -7.71 -14.28
CA SER A 23 15.39 -6.46 -15.04
C SER A 23 16.32 -5.36 -14.52
N TYR A 24 17.10 -5.60 -13.46
CA TYR A 24 17.98 -4.58 -12.88
C TYR A 24 19.46 -4.92 -13.11
N THR A 25 20.26 -3.92 -13.50
CA THR A 25 21.72 -4.09 -13.57
C THR A 25 22.35 -4.17 -12.17
N PRO A 26 23.59 -4.68 -12.02
CA PRO A 26 24.29 -4.67 -10.74
C PRO A 26 24.38 -3.27 -10.11
N GLU A 27 24.60 -2.24 -10.91
CA GLU A 27 24.72 -0.84 -10.47
C GLU A 27 23.36 -0.31 -9.98
N GLU A 28 22.28 -0.59 -10.69
CA GLU A 28 20.93 -0.21 -10.28
C GLU A 28 20.55 -0.88 -8.95
N LYS A 29 20.86 -2.18 -8.79
CA LYS A 29 20.64 -2.89 -7.52
C LYS A 29 21.43 -2.26 -6.39
N ALA A 30 22.71 -1.99 -6.59
CA ALA A 30 23.58 -1.39 -5.58
C ALA A 30 23.08 0.00 -5.15
N ASP A 31 22.63 0.83 -6.09
CA ASP A 31 22.11 2.16 -5.79
C ASP A 31 20.78 2.11 -5.02
N HIS A 32 19.84 1.23 -5.39
CA HIS A 32 18.59 1.04 -4.64
C HIS A 32 18.84 0.52 -3.23
N LEU A 33 19.73 -0.46 -3.07
CA LEU A 33 20.07 -1.02 -1.76
C LEU A 33 20.81 -0.01 -0.88
N ARG A 34 21.64 0.86 -1.45
CA ARG A 34 22.27 1.97 -0.74
C ARG A 34 21.23 2.92 -0.16
N VAL A 35 20.25 3.35 -0.96
CA VAL A 35 19.16 4.21 -0.48
C VAL A 35 18.33 3.52 0.60
N PHE A 36 18.02 2.23 0.41
CA PHE A 36 17.30 1.46 1.42
C PHE A 36 18.06 1.43 2.76
N ARG A 37 19.36 1.08 2.73
CA ARG A 37 20.21 1.04 3.92
C ARG A 37 20.41 2.40 4.58
N ASP A 38 20.64 3.45 3.80
CA ASP A 38 21.09 4.75 4.33
C ASP A 38 19.94 5.71 4.67
N VAL A 39 18.74 5.48 4.12
CA VAL A 39 17.58 6.38 4.29
C VAL A 39 16.39 5.66 4.91
N VAL A 40 16.10 4.44 4.47
CA VAL A 40 14.87 3.74 4.86
C VAL A 40 15.06 3.03 6.20
N VAL A 41 16.08 2.17 6.33
CA VAL A 41 16.34 1.42 7.57
C VAL A 41 16.48 2.33 8.80
N PRO A 42 17.21 3.46 8.77
CA PRO A 42 17.32 4.35 9.93
C PRO A 42 15.99 5.01 10.34
N SER A 43 14.98 5.04 9.46
CA SER A 43 13.67 5.61 9.79
C SER A 43 12.77 4.66 10.58
N PHE A 44 13.10 3.37 10.67
CA PHE A 44 12.25 2.37 11.32
C PHE A 44 12.19 2.50 12.84
N GLY A 45 13.01 3.37 13.43
CA GLY A 45 13.06 3.59 14.87
C GLY A 45 13.67 2.42 15.64
N THR A 46 13.38 2.39 16.94
CA THR A 46 13.90 1.38 17.86
C THR A 46 13.41 -0.03 17.47
N PRO A 47 14.30 -1.05 17.35
CA PRO A 47 13.91 -2.41 17.00
C PRO A 47 13.13 -3.12 18.13
N THR A 48 12.48 -4.24 17.80
CA THR A 48 11.84 -5.11 18.80
C THR A 48 12.92 -5.94 19.53
N PRO A 49 12.80 -6.21 20.85
CA PRO A 49 11.64 -5.98 21.73
C PRO A 49 11.56 -4.60 22.41
N GLU A 50 12.53 -3.71 22.22
CA GLU A 50 12.57 -2.40 22.89
C GLU A 50 11.58 -1.38 22.31
N ALA A 51 11.07 -1.61 21.11
CA ALA A 51 10.07 -0.78 20.45
C ALA A 51 8.82 -0.56 21.32
N LYS A 52 8.41 0.71 21.51
CA LYS A 52 7.17 1.06 22.24
C LYS A 52 5.91 0.88 21.40
N VAL A 53 6.04 0.89 20.08
CA VAL A 53 4.92 0.77 19.15
C VAL A 53 5.17 -0.35 18.16
N LYS A 54 4.08 -1.04 17.81
CA LYS A 54 4.10 -2.01 16.71
C LYS A 54 3.88 -1.26 15.38
N PRO A 55 4.68 -1.55 14.34
CA PRO A 55 4.40 -1.09 12.98
C PRO A 55 3.02 -1.58 12.48
N LEU A 56 2.36 -0.78 11.66
CA LEU A 56 1.01 -0.97 11.15
C LEU A 56 0.94 -1.20 9.64
N LEU A 57 2.08 -1.11 8.93
CA LEU A 57 2.14 -1.32 7.48
C LEU A 57 1.66 -2.72 7.09
N THR A 58 2.11 -3.73 7.81
CA THR A 58 1.76 -5.14 7.58
C THR A 58 1.04 -5.70 8.79
N TYR A 59 0.18 -6.69 8.59
CA TYR A 59 -0.63 -7.25 9.65
C TYR A 59 0.20 -7.91 10.78
N ASP A 60 1.38 -8.43 10.44
CA ASP A 60 2.34 -9.02 11.37
C ASP A 60 3.35 -8.01 11.94
N GLY A 61 3.29 -6.74 11.52
CA GLY A 61 4.07 -5.64 12.11
C GLY A 61 5.48 -5.48 11.57
N SER A 62 5.75 -5.91 10.34
CA SER A 62 6.95 -5.47 9.62
C SER A 62 6.83 -3.99 9.21
N THR A 63 7.89 -3.21 9.45
CA THR A 63 8.04 -1.80 9.02
C THR A 63 8.23 -1.61 7.52
N PHE A 64 8.44 -2.70 6.77
CA PHE A 64 8.78 -2.66 5.36
C PHE A 64 8.01 -3.74 4.60
N GLU A 65 7.43 -3.37 3.46
CA GLU A 65 6.62 -4.25 2.62
C GLU A 65 7.06 -4.10 1.16
N PRO A 66 7.95 -4.94 0.65
CA PRO A 66 8.28 -4.94 -0.75
C PRO A 66 7.12 -5.54 -1.55
N SER A 67 6.97 -5.07 -2.79
CA SER A 67 5.98 -5.58 -3.72
C SER A 67 6.56 -5.76 -5.11
N TRP A 68 5.97 -6.68 -5.85
CA TRP A 68 6.36 -7.01 -7.21
C TRP A 68 5.15 -6.90 -8.12
N ASN A 69 5.25 -6.03 -9.11
CA ASN A 69 4.22 -5.79 -10.10
C ASN A 69 4.41 -6.59 -11.39
N PHE A 70 3.30 -7.15 -11.88
CA PHE A 70 3.15 -7.79 -13.19
C PHE A 70 2.08 -7.08 -14.03
N THR A 71 2.43 -6.73 -15.27
CA THR A 71 1.53 -6.24 -16.33
C THR A 71 2.08 -6.67 -17.68
N GLU A 72 1.25 -6.69 -18.71
CA GLU A 72 1.70 -7.00 -20.07
C GLU A 72 2.82 -6.04 -20.51
N GLY A 73 3.93 -6.59 -21.01
CA GLY A 73 5.09 -5.83 -21.48
C GLY A 73 6.00 -5.23 -20.40
N ASP A 74 5.63 -5.23 -19.12
CA ASP A 74 6.45 -4.73 -18.00
C ASP A 74 6.14 -5.49 -16.69
N ASP A 75 6.77 -6.65 -16.51
CA ASP A 75 6.42 -7.60 -15.45
C ASP A 75 7.44 -7.68 -14.30
N GLY A 76 8.23 -6.61 -14.12
CA GLY A 76 9.47 -6.66 -13.34
C GLY A 76 9.72 -5.48 -12.41
N VAL A 77 8.75 -4.61 -12.15
CA VAL A 77 8.96 -3.45 -11.27
C VAL A 77 8.83 -3.87 -9.82
N ILE A 78 9.95 -3.92 -9.11
CA ILE A 78 10.00 -4.03 -7.66
C ILE A 78 9.74 -2.66 -7.04
N ARG A 79 8.96 -2.66 -5.97
CA ARG A 79 8.63 -1.48 -5.17
C ARG A 79 8.75 -1.86 -3.71
N TYR A 80 8.70 -0.86 -2.85
CA TYR A 80 8.46 -1.13 -1.45
C TYR A 80 7.75 0.04 -0.80
N THR A 81 6.95 -0.28 0.20
CA THR A 81 6.39 0.67 1.16
C THR A 81 7.10 0.46 2.48
N PHE A 82 7.21 1.52 3.27
CA PHE A 82 7.71 1.44 4.63
C PHE A 82 6.97 2.43 5.53
N GLU A 83 6.93 2.10 6.82
CA GLU A 83 6.45 2.99 7.87
C GLU A 83 7.66 3.60 8.59
N PRO A 84 7.91 4.91 8.42
CA PRO A 84 8.86 5.60 9.27
C PRO A 84 8.26 5.76 10.68
N LEU A 85 9.04 5.42 11.70
CA LEU A 85 8.65 5.55 13.11
C LEU A 85 9.54 6.55 13.85
N GLY A 86 10.85 6.53 13.62
CA GLY A 86 11.81 7.30 14.41
C GLY A 86 11.98 6.74 15.84
N ASP A 87 12.98 7.24 16.56
CA ASP A 87 13.39 6.66 17.85
C ASP A 87 12.41 6.98 18.99
N ASP A 88 11.70 8.10 18.90
CA ASP A 88 10.75 8.56 19.92
C ASP A 88 9.33 8.02 19.72
N ALA A 89 9.12 7.15 18.73
CA ALA A 89 7.81 6.61 18.39
C ALA A 89 7.11 5.98 19.61
N GLY A 90 5.93 6.53 19.96
CA GLY A 90 5.14 6.08 21.11
C GLY A 90 5.57 6.64 22.46
N SER A 91 6.47 7.62 22.50
CA SER A 91 6.73 8.41 23.71
C SER A 91 5.54 9.32 24.06
N GLU A 92 5.64 10.05 25.17
CA GLU A 92 4.64 11.06 25.51
C GLU A 92 4.67 12.24 24.53
N GLU A 93 5.86 12.55 24.00
CA GLU A 93 6.13 13.62 23.04
C GLU A 93 5.76 13.26 21.60
N ASP A 94 5.94 12.00 21.18
CA ASP A 94 5.51 11.52 19.85
C ASP A 94 4.66 10.22 19.94
N PRO A 95 3.43 10.30 20.47
CA PRO A 95 2.59 9.12 20.74
C PRO A 95 2.15 8.36 19.48
N PHE A 96 2.24 8.98 18.30
CA PHE A 96 1.75 8.42 17.03
C PHE A 96 2.84 8.31 15.95
N ALA A 97 4.10 8.60 16.26
CA ALA A 97 5.22 8.59 15.33
C ALA A 97 5.02 9.55 14.14
N GLY A 98 4.60 10.78 14.43
CA GLY A 98 4.36 11.83 13.44
C GLY A 98 5.58 12.67 13.11
N GLU A 99 6.48 12.86 14.06
CA GLU A 99 7.56 13.84 13.91
C GLU A 99 8.57 13.42 12.84
N ILE A 100 8.79 12.10 12.71
CA ILE A 100 9.64 11.53 11.67
C ILE A 100 9.17 11.90 10.25
N GLY A 101 7.86 12.00 10.01
CA GLY A 101 7.33 12.34 8.69
C GLY A 101 7.68 13.78 8.27
N ARG A 102 7.81 14.71 9.22
CA ARG A 102 8.28 16.08 8.98
C ARG A 102 9.80 16.11 8.83
N SER A 103 10.52 15.49 9.76
CA SER A 103 11.99 15.56 9.81
C SER A 103 12.68 14.87 8.63
N MET A 104 12.02 13.92 7.97
CA MET A 104 12.55 13.25 6.78
C MET A 104 12.45 14.10 5.49
N MET A 105 11.66 15.17 5.44
CA MET A 105 11.48 15.96 4.20
C MET A 105 12.80 16.42 3.54
N PRO A 106 13.81 16.93 4.28
CA PRO A 106 15.08 17.32 3.69
C PRO A 106 15.85 16.16 3.05
N VAL A 107 15.79 14.95 3.62
CA VAL A 107 16.47 13.80 3.01
C VAL A 107 15.69 13.28 1.81
N LEU A 108 14.36 13.18 1.90
CA LEU A 108 13.50 12.69 0.83
C LEU A 108 13.64 13.52 -0.46
N SER A 109 13.76 14.85 -0.35
CA SER A 109 13.96 15.74 -1.50
C SER A 109 15.29 15.53 -2.23
N ARG A 110 16.23 14.78 -1.65
CA ARG A 110 17.56 14.51 -2.22
C ARG A 110 17.74 13.07 -2.69
N VAL A 111 16.78 12.17 -2.43
CA VAL A 111 16.90 10.74 -2.79
C VAL A 111 16.76 10.50 -4.29
N SER A 112 16.00 11.34 -4.99
CA SER A 112 15.88 11.35 -6.45
C SER A 112 15.72 12.80 -6.95
N SER A 113 16.11 13.05 -8.21
CA SER A 113 16.15 14.39 -8.82
C SER A 113 14.79 14.95 -9.20
N ASP A 114 13.75 14.11 -9.24
CA ASP A 114 12.40 14.44 -9.66
C ASP A 114 11.39 14.52 -8.50
N VAL A 115 11.88 14.49 -7.25
CA VAL A 115 11.03 14.58 -6.06
C VAL A 115 10.46 15.99 -5.92
N ASP A 116 9.14 16.05 -5.75
CA ASP A 116 8.41 17.27 -5.40
C ASP A 116 7.55 17.00 -4.16
N LEU A 117 7.77 17.78 -3.10
CA LEU A 117 7.11 17.60 -1.81
C LEU A 117 6.02 18.65 -1.54
N ARG A 118 5.64 19.49 -2.51
CA ARG A 118 4.67 20.59 -2.27
C ARG A 118 3.31 20.09 -1.78
N TRP A 119 2.75 19.04 -2.41
CA TRP A 119 1.51 18.41 -1.92
C TRP A 119 1.74 17.68 -0.60
N TYR A 120 2.87 16.98 -0.44
CA TYR A 120 3.20 16.28 0.80
C TYR A 120 3.20 17.24 2.00
N GLU A 121 3.90 18.37 1.89
CA GLU A 121 3.98 19.40 2.92
C GLU A 121 2.61 19.95 3.31
N GLN A 122 1.75 20.25 2.32
CA GLN A 122 0.39 20.73 2.58
C GLN A 122 -0.45 19.71 3.34
N ILE A 123 -0.36 18.43 2.98
CA ILE A 123 -1.15 17.37 3.62
C ILE A 123 -0.62 17.08 5.02
N VAL A 124 0.70 17.06 5.21
CA VAL A 124 1.32 16.97 6.55
C VAL A 124 0.85 18.11 7.43
N ASN A 125 0.87 19.35 6.95
CA ASN A 125 0.39 20.50 7.71
C ASN A 125 -1.11 20.44 8.01
N ALA A 126 -1.90 19.83 7.13
CA ALA A 126 -3.34 19.69 7.32
C ALA A 126 -3.73 18.58 8.31
N TRP A 127 -3.05 17.44 8.27
CA TRP A 127 -3.52 16.20 8.92
C TRP A 127 -2.64 15.68 10.05
N PHE A 128 -1.35 16.02 10.08
CA PHE A 128 -0.53 15.55 11.18
C PHE A 128 -0.93 16.30 12.45
N VAL A 129 -1.24 15.53 13.49
CA VAL A 129 -1.78 16.08 14.72
C VAL A 129 -0.74 16.91 15.46
N THR A 130 -1.18 18.03 16.03
CA THR A 130 -0.42 18.76 17.06
C THR A 130 -0.47 17.99 18.39
N PRO A 131 0.32 18.36 19.42
CA PRO A 131 0.23 17.73 20.74
C PRO A 131 -1.19 17.76 21.34
N ASP A 132 -1.90 18.88 21.22
CA ASP A 132 -3.28 19.02 21.71
C ASP A 132 -4.25 18.13 20.93
N GLU A 133 -4.09 18.06 19.60
CA GLU A 133 -4.89 17.17 18.76
C GLU A 133 -4.58 15.70 19.00
N ALA A 134 -3.33 15.35 19.32
CA ALA A 134 -2.94 14.00 19.69
C ALA A 134 -3.60 13.57 21.02
N ALA A 135 -3.65 14.47 22.01
CA ALA A 135 -4.36 14.23 23.26
C ALA A 135 -5.87 14.05 23.03
N ALA A 136 -6.50 14.93 22.24
CA ALA A 136 -7.91 14.81 21.88
C ALA A 136 -8.20 13.51 21.11
N ALA A 137 -7.36 13.15 20.13
CA ALA A 137 -7.48 11.90 19.39
C ALA A 137 -7.39 10.69 20.32
N ARG A 138 -6.42 10.67 21.26
CA ARG A 138 -6.27 9.59 22.24
C ARG A 138 -7.53 9.40 23.09
N GLN A 139 -8.18 10.50 23.50
CA GLN A 139 -9.40 10.45 24.30
C GLN A 139 -10.61 9.93 23.52
N ASN A 140 -10.72 10.28 22.23
CA ASN A 140 -11.88 9.96 21.40
C ASN A 140 -11.76 8.62 20.65
N MET A 141 -10.55 8.07 20.53
CA MET A 141 -10.33 6.77 19.91
C MET A 141 -10.96 5.63 20.73
N PRO A 142 -11.47 4.57 20.08
CA PRO A 142 -11.89 3.37 20.79
C PRO A 142 -10.73 2.78 21.60
N ALA A 143 -11.00 2.33 22.83
CA ALA A 143 -9.99 1.76 23.72
C ALA A 143 -9.24 0.54 23.13
N SER A 144 -9.84 -0.15 22.16
CA SER A 144 -9.22 -1.26 21.43
C SER A 144 -8.20 -0.82 20.37
N VAL A 145 -8.20 0.46 20.00
CA VAL A 145 -7.29 1.04 19.00
C VAL A 145 -6.11 1.68 19.72
N GLN A 146 -4.95 1.03 19.66
CA GLN A 146 -3.75 1.51 20.38
C GLN A 146 -2.98 2.58 19.60
N ARG A 147 -3.02 2.50 18.26
CA ARG A 147 -2.29 3.39 17.36
C ARG A 147 -2.97 3.46 15.99
N ILE A 148 -2.76 4.58 15.31
CA ILE A 148 -3.13 4.86 13.93
C ILE A 148 -1.90 5.46 13.25
N PRO A 149 -1.53 5.05 12.02
CA PRO A 149 -0.38 5.63 11.33
C PRO A 149 -0.71 7.05 10.86
N GLN A 150 0.30 7.90 10.71
CA GLN A 150 0.14 9.21 10.05
C GLN A 150 0.65 9.20 8.62
N VAL A 151 1.71 8.43 8.35
CA VAL A 151 2.32 8.32 7.03
C VAL A 151 2.93 6.95 6.80
N PHE A 152 2.77 6.45 5.57
CA PHE A 152 3.69 5.48 4.98
C PHE A 152 4.35 6.10 3.75
N LEU A 153 5.58 5.69 3.45
CA LEU A 153 6.33 6.15 2.29
C LEU A 153 6.64 4.96 1.39
N ALA A 154 6.77 5.18 0.08
CA ALA A 154 7.09 4.12 -0.85
C ALA A 154 7.99 4.59 -1.99
N TYR A 155 8.75 3.66 -2.55
CA TYR A 155 9.50 3.88 -3.78
C TYR A 155 9.11 2.86 -4.85
N ASP A 156 8.74 3.36 -6.03
CA ASP A 156 8.74 2.53 -7.24
C ASP A 156 10.15 2.55 -7.84
N MET A 157 10.83 1.39 -7.87
CA MET A 157 12.19 1.28 -8.41
C MET A 157 12.13 1.00 -9.91
N LYS A 158 12.02 2.05 -10.73
CA LYS A 158 11.94 1.94 -12.19
C LYS A 158 13.33 2.01 -12.80
N ARG A 159 13.98 0.86 -13.01
CA ARG A 159 15.38 0.79 -13.45
C ARG A 159 16.24 1.63 -12.50
N ALA A 160 17.13 2.48 -12.97
CA ALA A 160 17.90 3.38 -12.11
C ALA A 160 17.07 4.45 -11.33
N LYS A 161 15.80 4.70 -11.70
CA LYS A 161 14.98 5.75 -11.07
C LYS A 161 14.19 5.24 -9.87
N ARG A 162 13.93 6.12 -8.91
CA ARG A 162 13.05 5.88 -7.75
C ARG A 162 11.96 6.94 -7.72
N VAL A 163 10.70 6.53 -7.83
CA VAL A 163 9.56 7.46 -7.72
C VAL A 163 9.01 7.37 -6.30
N LEU A 164 9.13 8.45 -5.54
CA LEU A 164 8.60 8.56 -4.19
C LEU A 164 7.07 8.69 -4.21
N LYS A 165 6.41 7.99 -3.30
CA LYS A 165 5.00 8.14 -2.98
C LYS A 165 4.84 8.28 -1.48
N ALA A 166 3.81 9.00 -1.06
CA ALA A 166 3.41 9.10 0.33
C ALA A 166 1.95 8.68 0.48
N TYR A 167 1.65 7.92 1.52
CA TYR A 167 0.31 7.52 1.96
C TYR A 167 0.06 8.23 3.29
N LEU A 168 -0.90 9.14 3.33
CA LEU A 168 -1.18 9.99 4.50
C LEU A 168 -2.57 9.69 5.04
N PHE A 169 -2.68 9.65 6.36
CA PHE A 169 -3.87 9.14 7.05
C PHE A 169 -4.59 10.26 7.79
N PRO A 170 -5.84 10.60 7.42
CA PRO A 170 -6.63 11.64 8.10
C PRO A 170 -7.28 11.14 9.41
N VAL A 171 -7.09 9.86 9.77
CA VAL A 171 -7.87 9.19 10.82
C VAL A 171 -7.61 9.77 12.21
N LEU A 172 -6.38 10.18 12.54
CA LEU A 172 -6.11 10.86 13.82
C LEU A 172 -6.76 12.25 13.86
N LYS A 173 -6.77 12.97 12.74
CA LYS A 173 -7.48 14.25 12.62
C LYS A 173 -8.99 14.08 12.78
N HIS A 174 -9.55 12.98 12.27
CA HIS A 174 -10.95 12.60 12.52
C HIS A 174 -11.22 12.44 14.02
N PHE A 175 -10.40 11.69 14.75
CA PHE A 175 -10.58 11.53 16.20
C PHE A 175 -10.36 12.83 16.98
N ALA A 176 -9.43 13.68 16.54
CA ALA A 176 -9.16 14.96 17.20
C ALA A 176 -10.29 15.98 17.01
N THR A 177 -10.92 16.01 15.83
CA THR A 177 -11.84 17.10 15.43
C THR A 177 -13.30 16.69 15.28
N GLY A 178 -13.59 15.40 15.19
CA GLY A 178 -14.92 14.85 14.87
C GLY A 178 -15.29 14.91 13.39
N ALA A 179 -14.47 15.52 12.52
CA ALA A 179 -14.74 15.58 11.09
C ALA A 179 -14.62 14.21 10.43
N ALA A 180 -15.53 13.85 9.52
CA ALA A 180 -15.44 12.58 8.80
C ALA A 180 -14.17 12.52 7.93
N THR A 181 -13.51 11.36 7.86
CA THR A 181 -12.32 11.16 7.02
C THR A 181 -12.60 11.47 5.55
N SER A 182 -13.80 11.17 5.07
CA SER A 182 -14.26 11.54 3.73
C SER A 182 -14.21 13.05 3.51
N ASP A 183 -14.69 13.85 4.47
CA ASP A 183 -14.74 15.30 4.35
C ASP A 183 -13.33 15.89 4.41
N LEU A 184 -12.50 15.41 5.35
CA LEU A 184 -11.08 15.78 5.46
C LEU A 184 -10.31 15.55 4.14
N VAL A 185 -10.60 14.45 3.44
CA VAL A 185 -9.98 14.12 2.15
C VAL A 185 -10.55 14.96 1.01
N PHE A 186 -11.86 14.91 0.78
CA PHE A 186 -12.48 15.52 -0.39
C PHE A 186 -12.51 17.04 -0.34
N ASP A 187 -12.48 17.65 0.85
CA ASP A 187 -12.39 19.10 0.98
C ASP A 187 -10.94 19.62 0.82
N LEU A 188 -9.92 18.77 1.02
CA LEU A 188 -8.51 19.12 0.85
C LEU A 188 -8.06 19.02 -0.61
N ILE A 189 -8.44 17.96 -1.32
CA ILE A 189 -8.01 17.70 -2.71
C ILE A 189 -8.07 18.94 -3.62
N PRO A 190 -9.21 19.66 -3.73
CA PRO A 190 -9.31 20.81 -4.63
C PRO A 190 -8.49 22.03 -4.16
N LYS A 191 -8.06 22.06 -2.89
CA LYS A 191 -7.29 23.16 -2.31
C LYS A 191 -5.78 22.98 -2.47
N LEU A 192 -5.30 21.76 -2.77
CA LEU A 192 -3.88 21.48 -2.97
C LEU A 192 -3.28 22.38 -4.06
N GLN A 193 -2.14 22.99 -3.77
CA GLN A 193 -1.44 23.85 -4.72
C GLN A 193 -0.10 23.26 -5.16
N PRO A 194 0.27 23.36 -6.44
CA PRO A 194 -0.58 23.75 -7.58
C PRO A 194 -1.51 22.60 -8.03
N PHE A 195 -2.45 22.90 -8.92
CA PHE A 195 -3.27 21.94 -9.69
C PHE A 195 -4.29 21.07 -8.94
N GLY A 196 -4.50 21.24 -7.64
CA GLY A 196 -5.56 20.54 -6.91
C GLY A 196 -6.95 20.86 -7.46
N ASP A 197 -7.17 22.09 -7.94
CA ASP A 197 -8.40 22.54 -8.60
C ASP A 197 -8.78 21.64 -9.79
N LYS A 198 -7.79 21.12 -10.52
CA LYS A 198 -7.99 20.20 -11.67
C LYS A 198 -8.44 18.80 -11.26
N LEU A 199 -8.42 18.48 -9.97
CA LEU A 199 -8.92 17.22 -9.40
C LEU A 199 -10.34 17.35 -8.84
N ALA A 200 -10.93 18.55 -8.83
CA ALA A 200 -12.24 18.79 -8.20
C ALA A 200 -13.36 17.92 -8.80
N ALA A 201 -13.42 17.80 -10.13
CA ALA A 201 -14.44 17.01 -10.82
C ALA A 201 -14.36 15.50 -10.50
N PRO A 202 -13.22 14.81 -10.69
CA PRO A 202 -13.13 13.39 -10.32
C PRO A 202 -13.26 13.16 -8.80
N ALA A 203 -12.81 14.10 -7.96
CA ALA A 203 -13.02 14.03 -6.51
C ALA A 203 -14.52 14.10 -6.14
N ALA A 204 -15.29 15.01 -6.74
CA ALA A 204 -16.73 15.12 -6.52
C ALA A 204 -17.48 13.87 -7.02
N LYS A 205 -17.10 13.33 -8.18
CA LYS A 205 -17.64 12.07 -8.71
C LYS A 205 -17.43 10.92 -7.72
N LEU A 206 -16.21 10.78 -7.18
CA LEU A 206 -15.90 9.73 -6.20
C LEU A 206 -16.66 9.93 -4.88
N ARG A 207 -16.67 11.15 -4.33
CA ARG A 207 -17.41 11.48 -3.09
C ARG A 207 -18.88 11.09 -3.20
N LYS A 208 -19.50 11.39 -4.36
CA LYS A 208 -20.89 11.02 -4.63
C LYS A 208 -21.11 9.51 -4.63
N TYR A 209 -20.22 8.74 -5.27
CA TYR A 209 -20.32 7.27 -5.25
C TYR A 209 -20.18 6.72 -3.83
N LEU A 210 -19.15 7.11 -3.09
CA LEU A 210 -18.89 6.58 -1.74
C LEU A 210 -20.03 6.90 -0.76
N ALA A 211 -20.69 8.04 -0.90
CA ALA A 211 -21.84 8.42 -0.07
C ALA A 211 -23.08 7.52 -0.27
N GLY A 212 -23.18 6.82 -1.41
CA GLY A 212 -24.35 5.99 -1.77
C GLY A 212 -24.00 4.57 -2.20
N CYS A 213 -22.76 4.11 -1.96
CA CYS A 213 -22.33 2.77 -2.34
C CYS A 213 -23.10 1.69 -1.57
N ARG A 214 -23.35 0.55 -2.22
CA ARG A 214 -24.19 -0.53 -1.65
C ARG A 214 -23.53 -1.19 -0.44
N GLU A 215 -22.24 -1.47 -0.58
CA GLU A 215 -21.38 -1.95 0.51
C GLU A 215 -20.63 -0.75 1.09
N PRO A 216 -20.79 -0.42 2.38
CA PRO A 216 -20.09 0.72 2.98
C PRO A 216 -18.58 0.67 2.71
N CYS A 217 -18.07 1.72 2.09
CA CYS A 217 -16.67 1.85 1.68
C CYS A 217 -16.04 3.07 2.37
N LEU A 218 -15.38 2.84 3.51
CA LEU A 218 -14.91 3.92 4.39
C LEU A 218 -13.54 4.42 3.96
N VAL A 219 -13.39 5.74 3.79
CA VAL A 219 -12.11 6.38 3.44
C VAL A 219 -11.14 6.29 4.61
N GLU A 220 -9.98 5.67 4.40
CA GLU A 220 -8.97 5.44 5.44
C GLU A 220 -7.65 6.18 5.20
N MET A 221 -7.26 6.44 3.94
CA MET A 221 -6.03 7.15 3.62
C MET A 221 -6.07 7.81 2.24
N MET A 222 -5.14 8.73 1.99
CA MET A 222 -4.90 9.33 0.69
C MET A 222 -3.42 9.20 0.33
N ALA A 223 -3.11 8.72 -0.87
CA ALA A 223 -1.74 8.69 -1.37
C ALA A 223 -1.51 9.70 -2.48
N ILE A 224 -0.28 10.17 -2.58
CA ILE A 224 0.19 11.05 -3.66
C ILE A 224 1.48 10.51 -4.28
N ASP A 225 1.64 10.75 -5.57
CA ASP A 225 2.96 10.67 -6.20
C ASP A 225 3.74 11.96 -5.85
N CYS A 226 4.91 11.85 -5.22
CA CYS A 226 5.75 12.99 -4.84
C CYS A 226 6.63 13.44 -6.02
N VAL A 227 5.98 13.82 -7.11
CA VAL A 227 6.58 14.32 -8.36
C VAL A 227 5.88 15.61 -8.75
N ASP A 228 6.29 16.24 -9.86
CA ASP A 228 5.61 17.41 -10.44
C ASP A 228 4.07 17.28 -10.32
N PRO A 229 3.40 18.14 -9.52
CA PRO A 229 1.96 18.11 -9.29
C PRO A 229 1.12 18.16 -10.56
N GLY A 230 1.65 18.69 -11.68
CA GLY A 230 0.97 18.66 -12.98
C GLY A 230 0.88 17.27 -13.61
N LYS A 231 1.71 16.32 -13.14
CA LYS A 231 1.79 14.91 -13.59
C LYS A 231 1.43 13.92 -12.48
N ALA A 232 1.42 14.37 -11.23
CA ALA A 232 1.13 13.56 -10.06
C ALA A 232 -0.33 13.12 -10.03
N ARG A 233 -0.57 12.02 -9.31
CA ARG A 233 -1.90 11.51 -9.00
C ARG A 233 -2.20 11.67 -7.53
N VAL A 234 -3.47 11.87 -7.22
CA VAL A 234 -4.03 11.62 -5.90
C VAL A 234 -4.74 10.27 -5.94
N LYS A 235 -4.54 9.42 -4.93
CA LYS A 235 -5.24 8.16 -4.76
C LYS A 235 -6.00 8.17 -3.46
N VAL A 236 -7.33 8.09 -3.52
CA VAL A 236 -8.15 7.93 -2.32
C VAL A 236 -8.26 6.45 -2.02
N TYR A 237 -8.00 6.04 -0.79
CA TYR A 237 -8.15 4.66 -0.36
C TYR A 237 -9.37 4.52 0.52
N ALA A 238 -10.26 3.62 0.15
CA ALA A 238 -11.43 3.29 0.94
C ALA A 238 -11.64 1.78 1.02
N ARG A 239 -12.20 1.32 2.14
CA ARG A 239 -12.26 -0.10 2.48
C ARG A 239 -13.68 -0.58 2.70
N THR A 240 -14.01 -1.71 2.09
CA THR A 240 -15.25 -2.46 2.34
C THR A 240 -15.05 -3.53 3.41
N ALA A 241 -16.14 -3.97 4.05
CA ALA A 241 -16.06 -5.12 4.96
C ALA A 241 -16.06 -6.44 4.17
N SER A 242 -16.91 -6.54 3.15
CA SER A 242 -16.93 -7.68 2.24
C SER A 242 -15.72 -7.72 1.31
N ASN A 243 -15.32 -8.94 0.96
CA ASN A 243 -14.34 -9.24 -0.10
C ASN A 243 -14.93 -9.99 -1.29
N SER A 244 -16.26 -9.99 -1.42
CA SER A 244 -16.95 -10.66 -2.52
C SER A 244 -16.63 -9.99 -3.86
N ARG A 245 -16.81 -10.78 -4.91
CA ARG A 245 -16.61 -10.37 -6.29
C ARG A 245 -17.71 -9.42 -6.77
N SER A 246 -18.92 -9.55 -6.25
CA SER A 246 -20.01 -8.59 -6.51
C SER A 246 -19.68 -7.19 -6.01
N VAL A 247 -19.02 -7.07 -4.85
CA VAL A 247 -18.53 -5.79 -4.33
C VAL A 247 -17.40 -5.24 -5.20
N LEU A 248 -16.48 -6.09 -5.66
CA LEU A 248 -15.45 -5.69 -6.63
C LEU A 248 -16.09 -5.06 -7.90
N ALA A 249 -17.11 -5.71 -8.45
CA ALA A 249 -17.80 -5.25 -9.66
C ALA A 249 -18.56 -3.92 -9.46
N ASP A 250 -19.27 -3.77 -8.33
CA ASP A 250 -19.95 -2.52 -7.98
C ASP A 250 -18.95 -1.36 -7.86
N VAL A 251 -17.84 -1.58 -7.16
CA VAL A 251 -16.82 -0.53 -6.97
C VAL A 251 -16.09 -0.19 -8.26
N PHE A 252 -15.70 -1.19 -9.07
CA PHE A 252 -15.02 -0.95 -10.35
C PHE A 252 -15.87 -0.14 -11.34
N THR A 253 -17.20 -0.27 -11.24
CA THR A 253 -18.16 0.47 -12.06
C THR A 253 -18.64 1.77 -11.41
N LEU A 254 -18.15 2.09 -10.21
CA LEU A 254 -18.67 3.19 -9.38
C LEU A 254 -20.21 3.16 -9.28
N GLY A 255 -20.77 1.97 -9.03
CA GLY A 255 -22.22 1.74 -8.97
C GLY A 255 -22.93 1.98 -10.31
N GLY A 256 -22.24 1.77 -11.42
CA GLY A 256 -22.72 2.04 -12.78
C GLY A 256 -22.43 3.45 -13.31
N ALA A 257 -21.76 4.31 -12.55
CA ALA A 257 -21.34 5.64 -13.01
C ALA A 257 -20.10 5.63 -13.93
N GLN A 258 -19.43 4.50 -14.06
CA GLN A 258 -18.30 4.28 -14.96
C GLN A 258 -18.42 2.90 -15.61
N THR A 259 -18.69 2.86 -16.90
CA THR A 259 -18.98 1.61 -17.64
C THR A 259 -18.33 1.62 -19.02
N ASP A 260 -17.21 2.34 -19.18
CA ASP A 260 -16.40 2.22 -20.40
C ASP A 260 -15.86 0.79 -20.57
N GLU A 261 -15.41 0.50 -21.78
CA GLU A 261 -15.00 -0.84 -22.20
C GLU A 261 -13.91 -1.42 -21.29
N ALA A 262 -12.92 -0.61 -20.88
CA ALA A 262 -11.85 -1.07 -20.00
C ALA A 262 -12.39 -1.45 -18.62
N THR A 263 -13.33 -0.68 -18.05
CA THR A 263 -13.99 -1.04 -16.80
C THR A 263 -14.76 -2.36 -16.91
N LEU A 264 -15.57 -2.55 -17.95
CA LEU A 264 -16.37 -3.77 -18.10
C LEU A 264 -15.48 -5.00 -18.34
N ARG A 265 -14.42 -4.87 -19.15
CA ARG A 265 -13.39 -5.91 -19.32
C ARG A 265 -12.66 -6.19 -18.02
N GLY A 266 -12.45 -5.19 -17.17
CA GLY A 266 -11.88 -5.36 -15.84
C GLY A 266 -12.74 -6.19 -14.90
N VAL A 267 -14.06 -6.01 -14.93
CA VAL A 267 -15.00 -6.84 -14.16
C VAL A 267 -15.03 -8.26 -14.70
N GLU A 268 -15.11 -8.44 -16.01
CA GLU A 268 -15.09 -9.76 -16.65
C GLU A 268 -13.77 -10.51 -16.42
N THR A 269 -12.63 -9.82 -16.48
CA THR A 269 -11.31 -10.42 -16.26
C THR A 269 -11.14 -10.86 -14.81
N ALA A 270 -11.77 -10.17 -13.85
CA ALA A 270 -11.72 -10.56 -12.45
C ALA A 270 -12.29 -11.96 -12.20
N GLU A 271 -13.24 -12.43 -13.04
CA GLU A 271 -13.80 -13.78 -12.97
C GLU A 271 -12.73 -14.87 -13.01
N LYS A 272 -11.65 -14.61 -13.76
CA LYS A 272 -10.59 -15.57 -14.03
C LYS A 272 -9.55 -15.64 -12.90
N VAL A 273 -9.52 -14.65 -12.00
CA VAL A 273 -8.41 -14.49 -11.04
C VAL A 273 -8.88 -14.32 -9.60
N TRP A 274 -10.02 -13.66 -9.36
CA TRP A 274 -10.41 -13.22 -8.01
C TRP A 274 -10.60 -14.38 -7.04
N HIS A 275 -11.18 -15.49 -7.50
CA HIS A 275 -11.36 -16.69 -6.68
C HIS A 275 -10.01 -17.29 -6.22
N LEU A 276 -8.98 -17.26 -7.06
CA LEU A 276 -7.61 -17.67 -6.69
C LEU A 276 -7.01 -16.70 -5.67
N LEU A 277 -7.25 -15.40 -5.83
CA LEU A 277 -6.78 -14.37 -4.88
C LEU A 277 -7.43 -14.50 -3.50
N LEU A 278 -8.59 -15.16 -3.39
CA LEU A 278 -9.23 -15.51 -2.12
C LEU A 278 -8.94 -16.94 -1.66
N ASP A 279 -8.02 -17.64 -2.32
CA ASP A 279 -7.66 -19.03 -2.01
C ASP A 279 -8.84 -20.02 -2.14
N GLU A 280 -9.63 -19.84 -3.20
CA GLU A 280 -10.74 -20.68 -3.65
C GLU A 280 -10.47 -21.24 -5.07
N PRO A 281 -9.51 -22.16 -5.24
CA PRO A 281 -9.06 -22.62 -6.57
C PRO A 281 -10.12 -23.36 -7.38
N GLU A 282 -11.16 -23.87 -6.74
CA GLU A 282 -12.29 -24.57 -7.36
C GLU A 282 -13.38 -23.59 -7.89
N GLY A 283 -13.20 -22.29 -7.67
CA GLY A 283 -14.16 -21.25 -8.00
C GLY A 283 -14.90 -20.74 -6.76
N MET A 284 -15.62 -19.62 -6.95
CA MET A 284 -16.32 -18.92 -5.87
C MET A 284 -17.59 -18.26 -6.42
N ALA A 285 -18.71 -18.33 -5.69
CA ALA A 285 -19.93 -17.64 -6.11
C ALA A 285 -19.76 -16.10 -6.02
N PRO A 286 -20.47 -15.30 -6.83
CA PRO A 286 -20.26 -13.85 -6.90
C PRO A 286 -20.38 -13.12 -5.55
N ASP A 287 -21.35 -13.53 -4.73
CA ASP A 287 -21.65 -12.93 -3.42
C ASP A 287 -20.99 -13.67 -2.25
N GLN A 288 -20.27 -14.76 -2.52
CA GLN A 288 -19.53 -15.47 -1.49
C GLN A 288 -18.39 -14.55 -1.00
N ARG A 289 -18.21 -14.53 0.32
CA ARG A 289 -17.12 -13.81 1.00
C ARG A 289 -16.32 -14.78 1.85
N LYS A 290 -15.08 -14.41 2.13
CA LYS A 290 -14.19 -15.15 3.03
C LYS A 290 -14.01 -14.38 4.33
N GLU A 291 -14.29 -15.04 5.44
CA GLU A 291 -14.11 -14.46 6.76
C GLU A 291 -12.62 -14.22 7.05
N CYS A 292 -12.31 -13.12 7.75
CA CYS A 292 -10.94 -12.78 8.10
C CYS A 292 -10.50 -13.54 9.36
N ARG A 293 -9.23 -13.98 9.38
CA ARG A 293 -8.64 -14.69 10.52
C ARG A 293 -8.60 -13.85 11.80
N ASP A 294 -8.33 -12.56 11.69
CA ASP A 294 -8.33 -11.61 12.82
C ASP A 294 -9.11 -10.34 12.48
N ALA A 295 -10.34 -10.26 12.99
CA ALA A 295 -11.24 -9.14 12.79
C ALA A 295 -10.81 -7.85 13.51
N ARG A 296 -9.84 -7.91 14.45
CA ARG A 296 -9.35 -6.76 15.22
C ARG A 296 -8.37 -5.89 14.43
N THR A 297 -7.85 -6.39 13.32
CA THR A 297 -6.93 -5.63 12.46
C THR A 297 -7.70 -4.80 11.42
N LEU A 298 -7.05 -3.75 10.90
CA LEU A 298 -7.56 -2.98 9.76
C LEU A 298 -7.40 -3.72 8.43
N HIS A 299 -6.52 -4.73 8.37
CA HIS A 299 -6.23 -5.47 7.15
C HIS A 299 -7.33 -6.49 6.85
N LYS A 300 -8.54 -6.05 6.52
CA LYS A 300 -9.71 -6.90 6.20
C LYS A 300 -10.49 -6.37 4.99
N GLY A 301 -11.38 -7.19 4.44
CA GLY A 301 -12.18 -6.84 3.26
C GLY A 301 -11.32 -6.45 2.06
N ILE A 302 -11.79 -5.52 1.22
CA ILE A 302 -11.04 -4.98 0.08
C ILE A 302 -10.69 -3.52 0.35
N CYS A 303 -9.42 -3.16 0.19
CA CYS A 303 -8.97 -1.78 0.16
C CYS A 303 -8.85 -1.31 -1.30
N PHE A 304 -9.74 -0.43 -1.71
CA PHE A 304 -9.76 0.15 -3.05
C PHE A 304 -8.96 1.43 -3.09
N ALA A 305 -8.04 1.53 -4.05
CA ALA A 305 -7.38 2.78 -4.42
C ALA A 305 -8.05 3.37 -5.66
N PHE A 306 -8.62 4.55 -5.52
CA PHE A 306 -9.24 5.33 -6.59
C PHE A 306 -8.25 6.40 -7.06
N GLU A 307 -7.68 6.24 -8.25
CA GLU A 307 -6.69 7.16 -8.80
C GLU A 307 -7.37 8.32 -9.53
N LEU A 308 -7.13 9.55 -9.04
CA LEU A 308 -7.58 10.80 -9.62
C LEU A 308 -6.40 11.45 -10.35
N ARG A 309 -6.64 11.88 -11.59
CA ARG A 309 -5.65 12.55 -12.44
C ARG A 309 -6.15 13.96 -12.79
N PRO A 310 -5.28 14.98 -12.78
CA PRO A 310 -5.65 16.32 -13.22
C PRO A 310 -6.20 16.29 -14.66
N GLY A 311 -7.43 16.79 -14.85
CA GLY A 311 -8.07 16.86 -16.17
C GLY A 311 -8.63 15.54 -16.73
N ALA A 312 -8.64 14.45 -15.97
CA ALA A 312 -9.29 13.20 -16.37
C ALA A 312 -10.63 13.00 -15.66
N GLU A 313 -11.64 12.55 -16.40
CA GLU A 313 -12.96 12.19 -15.84
C GLU A 313 -13.01 10.74 -15.33
N ARG A 314 -12.23 9.86 -15.96
CA ARG A 314 -12.10 8.45 -15.58
C ARG A 314 -11.31 8.34 -14.27
N ILE A 315 -11.80 7.49 -13.38
CA ILE A 315 -11.12 7.11 -12.14
C ILE A 315 -10.61 5.69 -12.30
N ASP A 316 -9.29 5.50 -12.30
CA ASP A 316 -8.71 4.15 -12.30
C ASP A 316 -8.86 3.53 -10.91
N ILE A 317 -9.23 2.26 -10.82
CA ILE A 317 -9.54 1.60 -9.55
C ILE A 317 -8.67 0.36 -9.39
N LYS A 318 -8.03 0.24 -8.23
CA LYS A 318 -7.24 -0.93 -7.85
C LYS A 318 -7.74 -1.51 -6.53
N ALA A 319 -8.08 -2.79 -6.53
CA ALA A 319 -8.46 -3.52 -5.34
C ALA A 319 -7.22 -4.15 -4.68
N HIS A 320 -7.12 -4.08 -3.35
CA HIS A 320 -6.09 -4.73 -2.55
C HIS A 320 -6.73 -5.68 -1.54
N LEU A 321 -6.27 -6.93 -1.52
CA LEU A 321 -6.72 -7.97 -0.60
C LEU A 321 -5.61 -8.38 0.37
N PRO A 322 -5.90 -8.48 1.69
CA PRO A 322 -4.94 -8.93 2.68
C PRO A 322 -4.85 -10.46 2.71
N TRP A 323 -3.95 -11.06 1.93
CA TRP A 323 -3.75 -12.51 1.91
C TRP A 323 -3.43 -13.11 3.28
N GLY A 324 -2.74 -12.37 4.15
CA GLY A 324 -2.49 -12.78 5.53
C GLY A 324 -3.77 -13.11 6.33
N GLN A 325 -4.95 -12.64 5.90
CA GLN A 325 -6.23 -12.95 6.54
C GLN A 325 -6.98 -14.14 5.93
N THR A 326 -6.83 -14.38 4.63
CA THR A 326 -7.71 -15.29 3.88
C THR A 326 -6.99 -16.51 3.32
N SER A 327 -5.68 -16.42 3.05
CA SER A 327 -4.93 -17.56 2.54
C SER A 327 -4.69 -18.60 3.63
N ARG A 328 -4.69 -19.89 3.24
CA ARG A 328 -4.35 -21.01 4.13
C ARG A 328 -2.84 -21.15 4.41
N SER A 329 -1.98 -20.78 3.45
CA SER A 329 -0.52 -20.78 3.62
C SER A 329 0.18 -19.97 2.53
N ASP A 330 1.41 -19.53 2.77
CA ASP A 330 2.20 -18.80 1.77
C ASP A 330 2.47 -19.63 0.52
N ALA A 331 2.72 -20.94 0.65
CA ALA A 331 2.91 -21.83 -0.50
C ALA A 331 1.69 -21.83 -1.42
N ARG A 332 0.47 -21.91 -0.86
CA ARG A 332 -0.76 -21.84 -1.64
C ARG A 332 -0.99 -20.46 -2.23
N THR A 333 -0.62 -19.39 -1.52
CA THR A 333 -0.63 -18.04 -2.08
C THR A 333 0.24 -17.94 -3.32
N VAL A 334 1.45 -18.52 -3.29
CA VAL A 334 2.38 -18.53 -4.43
C VAL A 334 1.80 -19.33 -5.61
N ASP A 335 1.24 -20.51 -5.35
CA ASP A 335 0.57 -21.33 -6.37
C ASP A 335 -0.60 -20.56 -7.03
N ASN A 336 -1.49 -20.01 -6.20
CA ASN A 336 -2.70 -19.33 -6.67
C ASN A 336 -2.37 -18.06 -7.47
N PHE A 337 -1.39 -17.27 -7.05
CA PHE A 337 -0.96 -16.09 -7.81
C PHE A 337 -0.29 -16.48 -9.12
N SER A 338 0.56 -17.52 -9.11
CA SER A 338 1.16 -18.04 -10.35
C SER A 338 0.08 -18.53 -11.32
N GLN A 339 -0.93 -19.24 -10.82
CA GLN A 339 -2.07 -19.67 -11.63
C GLN A 339 -2.89 -18.48 -12.14
N ALA A 340 -3.09 -17.44 -11.34
CA ALA A 340 -3.79 -16.23 -11.76
C ALA A 340 -3.05 -15.53 -12.92
N LEU A 341 -1.72 -15.46 -12.89
CA LEU A 341 -0.91 -14.96 -14.00
C LEU A 341 -1.06 -15.84 -15.26
N ARG A 342 -1.07 -17.17 -15.12
CA ARG A 342 -1.34 -18.10 -16.26
C ARG A 342 -2.74 -17.94 -16.83
N ASN A 343 -3.75 -17.71 -16.01
CA ASN A 343 -5.12 -17.45 -16.46
C ASN A 343 -5.23 -16.15 -17.29
N LEU A 344 -4.26 -15.25 -17.17
CA LEU A 344 -4.12 -14.05 -17.99
C LEU A 344 -3.21 -14.25 -19.21
N GLY A 345 -2.69 -15.45 -19.43
CA GLY A 345 -1.76 -15.76 -20.52
C GLY A 345 -0.31 -15.32 -20.25
N TRP A 346 0.07 -15.11 -18.99
CA TRP A 346 1.41 -14.63 -18.61
C TRP A 346 2.26 -15.75 -17.99
N ASP A 347 2.45 -16.85 -18.73
CA ASP A 347 3.17 -18.03 -18.26
C ASP A 347 4.61 -17.74 -17.81
N GLU A 348 5.36 -16.93 -18.57
CA GLU A 348 6.72 -16.55 -18.20
C GLU A 348 6.77 -15.73 -16.91
N SER A 349 5.82 -14.81 -16.74
CA SER A 349 5.67 -14.02 -15.50
C SER A 349 5.30 -14.92 -14.32
N ALA A 350 4.45 -15.92 -14.54
CA ALA A 350 4.09 -16.90 -13.51
C ALA A 350 5.31 -17.69 -13.03
N ASP A 351 6.13 -18.20 -13.95
CA ASP A 351 7.35 -18.96 -13.62
C ASP A 351 8.43 -18.08 -12.96
N LYS A 352 8.52 -16.82 -13.39
CA LYS A 352 9.40 -15.81 -12.78
C LYS A 352 8.98 -15.51 -11.35
N PHE A 353 7.69 -15.22 -11.13
CA PHE A 353 7.14 -14.98 -9.81
C PHE A 353 7.35 -16.19 -8.89
N TYR A 354 6.99 -17.40 -9.35
CA TYR A 354 7.09 -18.61 -8.54
C TYR A 354 8.52 -18.83 -8.04
N ARG A 355 9.52 -18.73 -8.93
CA ARG A 355 10.94 -18.85 -8.56
C ARG A 355 11.37 -17.76 -7.57
N GLY A 356 11.02 -16.51 -7.84
CA GLY A 356 11.43 -15.40 -6.99
C GLY A 356 10.78 -15.39 -5.61
N ALA A 357 9.48 -15.66 -5.53
CA ALA A 357 8.76 -15.80 -4.26
C ALA A 357 9.29 -17.00 -3.46
N SER A 358 9.59 -18.12 -4.13
CA SER A 358 10.22 -19.29 -3.49
C SER A 358 11.63 -18.99 -2.96
N ALA A 359 12.41 -18.15 -3.65
CA ALA A 359 13.73 -17.72 -3.20
C ALA A 359 13.61 -16.79 -1.98
N ALA A 360 12.69 -15.83 -2.01
CA ALA A 360 12.42 -14.94 -0.87
C ALA A 360 11.93 -15.70 0.37
N ALA A 361 11.11 -16.75 0.18
CA ALA A 361 10.61 -17.60 1.26
C ALA A 361 11.70 -18.44 1.96
N LYS A 362 12.87 -18.63 1.33
CA LYS A 362 14.02 -19.37 1.89
C LYS A 362 15.00 -18.50 2.66
N LEU A 363 14.79 -17.18 2.68
CA LEU A 363 15.64 -16.27 3.45
C LEU A 363 15.55 -16.59 4.95
N THR A 364 16.62 -16.31 5.69
CA THR A 364 16.69 -16.56 7.13
C THR A 364 15.52 -15.90 7.87
N GLY A 365 14.93 -16.60 8.83
CA GLY A 365 13.80 -16.09 9.63
C GLY A 365 12.42 -16.23 8.97
N ARG A 366 12.33 -16.83 7.78
CA ARG A 366 11.06 -17.05 7.09
C ARG A 366 10.44 -18.41 7.43
N ASN A 367 9.11 -18.42 7.58
CA ASN A 367 8.31 -19.64 7.68
C ASN A 367 7.19 -19.62 6.65
N SER A 368 7.29 -20.45 5.61
CA SER A 368 6.33 -20.55 4.52
C SER A 368 5.20 -21.56 4.75
N SER A 369 5.21 -22.28 5.89
CA SER A 369 4.19 -23.29 6.21
C SER A 369 2.87 -22.66 6.70
N GLY A 370 2.95 -21.48 7.33
CA GLY A 370 1.81 -20.65 7.69
C GLY A 370 1.53 -19.55 6.66
N PRO A 371 0.41 -18.83 6.79
CA PRO A 371 0.17 -17.61 6.02
C PRO A 371 0.94 -16.43 6.63
N GLY A 372 1.40 -15.51 5.79
CA GLY A 372 1.85 -14.20 6.24
C GLY A 372 3.04 -13.58 5.54
N GLY A 373 3.92 -14.41 5.00
CA GLY A 373 5.08 -13.94 4.24
C GLY A 373 4.67 -13.22 2.95
N LEU A 374 3.46 -13.48 2.45
CA LEU A 374 2.78 -12.64 1.46
C LEU A 374 1.60 -11.91 2.12
N SER A 375 1.76 -10.59 2.31
CA SER A 375 0.84 -9.77 3.11
C SER A 375 -0.43 -9.40 2.35
N TYR A 376 -0.27 -8.96 1.11
CA TYR A 376 -1.32 -8.43 0.25
C TYR A 376 -1.17 -8.89 -1.20
N VAL A 377 -2.26 -8.76 -1.94
CA VAL A 377 -2.28 -8.75 -3.41
C VAL A 377 -3.10 -7.57 -3.89
N SER A 378 -2.77 -7.05 -5.07
CA SER A 378 -3.64 -6.11 -5.77
C SER A 378 -3.99 -6.53 -7.18
N TYR A 379 -5.19 -6.14 -7.59
CA TYR A 379 -5.76 -6.33 -8.92
C TYR A 379 -6.28 -4.98 -9.45
N ASN A 380 -5.96 -4.68 -10.71
CA ASN A 380 -6.48 -3.56 -11.46
C ASN A 380 -6.66 -4.02 -12.92
N TYR A 381 -7.56 -3.36 -13.63
CA TYR A 381 -7.62 -3.39 -15.09
C TYR A 381 -7.76 -1.95 -15.60
N ASN A 382 -6.80 -1.51 -16.42
CA ASN A 382 -6.81 -0.19 -17.02
C ASN A 382 -6.89 -0.30 -18.56
N GLU A 383 -6.75 0.82 -19.26
CA GLU A 383 -6.80 0.86 -20.73
C GLU A 383 -5.72 -0.01 -21.40
N THR A 384 -4.63 -0.31 -20.69
CA THR A 384 -3.55 -1.19 -21.16
C THR A 384 -3.71 -2.64 -20.73
N GLY A 385 -4.81 -3.00 -20.08
CA GLY A 385 -5.13 -4.37 -19.68
C GLY A 385 -5.01 -4.65 -18.18
N PRO A 386 -4.96 -5.94 -17.81
CA PRO A 386 -4.88 -6.35 -16.41
C PRO A 386 -3.53 -5.98 -15.81
N TYR A 387 -3.53 -5.82 -14.49
CA TYR A 387 -2.37 -5.45 -13.70
C TYR A 387 -2.49 -6.14 -12.34
N LEU A 388 -1.46 -6.89 -11.93
CA LEU A 388 -1.39 -7.51 -10.62
C LEU A 388 -0.14 -7.09 -9.85
N SER A 389 -0.22 -7.09 -8.52
CA SER A 389 0.98 -6.97 -7.68
C SER A 389 0.87 -7.84 -6.44
N SER A 390 1.97 -8.51 -6.11
CA SER A 390 2.12 -9.29 -4.87
C SER A 390 2.94 -8.49 -3.87
N TYR A 391 2.59 -8.56 -2.59
CA TYR A 391 3.24 -7.84 -1.50
C TYR A 391 3.77 -8.85 -0.48
N PHE A 392 4.97 -8.62 0.03
CA PHE A 392 5.66 -9.53 0.93
C PHE A 392 5.80 -8.89 2.32
N SER A 393 5.69 -9.68 3.39
CA SER A 393 6.06 -9.22 4.74
C SER A 393 7.34 -9.91 5.21
N PRO A 394 8.48 -9.21 5.24
CA PRO A 394 9.74 -9.75 5.71
C PRO A 394 9.90 -9.90 7.21
N ARG A 395 8.98 -9.35 8.00
CA ARG A 395 9.11 -9.32 9.47
C ARG A 395 10.43 -8.71 9.93
N LEU A 396 10.93 -7.73 9.17
CA LEU A 396 12.09 -6.95 9.58
C LEU A 396 11.83 -6.33 10.95
N GLN A 397 12.89 -6.26 11.76
CA GLN A 397 12.93 -5.83 13.17
C GLN A 397 12.37 -6.81 14.21
N ASN A 398 11.89 -8.00 13.84
CA ASN A 398 11.69 -9.10 14.80
C ASN A 398 13.02 -9.84 14.99
N HIS A 399 13.85 -9.43 15.95
CA HIS A 399 15.08 -10.12 16.32
C HIS A 399 14.84 -11.26 17.33
#